data_AF-A0A7Y0R1H2-F1
#
_entry.id   AF-A0A7Y0R1H2-F1
#
_cell.length_a   1.000
_cell.length_b   1.000
_cell.length_c   1.000
_cell.angle_alpha   90.00
_cell.angle_beta   90.00
_cell.angle_gamma   90.00
#
_symmetry.space_group_name_H-M   'P 1'
#
loop_
_entity.id
_entity.type
_entity.pdbx_description
1 polymer ?
#
loop_
_entity_poly.entity_id
_entity_poly.type
_entity_poly.pdbx_seq_one_letter_code
_entity_poly.pdbx_strand_id
1 'polypeptide(L)'
;ISMAVVIQMMMLCFGGIILLATKTDPRDVPNGVVFKSGMVAAIAIFGIAWMSDTYFQYAMPQFKSGIVEMVTNYPWTFALALFIVSVVVNSQAATARMMLPVGLGLGLDPALLIGLMPAVYGYFFIPNYPSDIATV
;
A
#
# COMPACT_ATOMS: atom_id res chain seq x y z
N ILE A 1 16.69 1.53 13.46
CA ILE A 1 16.61 2.13 12.09
C ILE A 1 15.38 1.55 11.41
N SER A 2 14.54 2.35 10.76
CA SER A 2 13.33 1.84 10.09
C SER A 2 13.69 1.05 8.83
N MET A 3 12.83 0.09 8.45
CA MET A 3 13.06 -0.73 7.25
C MET A 3 13.21 0.13 5.99
N ALA A 4 12.45 1.22 5.87
CA ALA A 4 12.57 2.18 4.77
C ALA A 4 13.99 2.75 4.65
N VAL A 5 14.61 3.14 5.77
CA VAL A 5 15.98 3.68 5.77
C VAL A 5 17.00 2.60 5.42
N VAL A 6 16.81 1.37 5.89
CA VAL A 6 17.68 0.23 5.52
C VAL A 6 17.66 -0.01 4.01
N ILE A 7 16.46 -0.05 3.40
CA ILE A 7 16.30 -0.22 1.96
C ILE A 7 17.01 0.92 1.20
N GLN A 8 16.82 2.17 1.62
CA GLN A 8 17.48 3.32 0.99
C GLN A 8 19.02 3.24 1.07
N MET A 9 19.57 2.88 2.22
CA MET A 9 21.01 2.70 2.39
C MET A 9 21.55 1.61 1.45
N MET A 10 20.86 0.47 1.36
CA MET A 10 21.24 -0.62 0.45
C MET A 10 21.15 -0.20 -1.03
N MET A 11 20.05 0.44 -1.44
CA MET A 11 19.85 0.92 -2.82
C MET A 11 20.92 1.93 -3.24
N LEU A 12 21.23 2.91 -2.38
CA LEU A 12 22.28 3.91 -2.64
C LEU A 12 23.67 3.28 -2.66
N CYS A 13 23.94 2.30 -1.79
CA CYS A 13 25.21 1.56 -1.79
C CYS A 13 25.42 0.82 -3.12
N PHE A 14 24.43 0.04 -3.58
CA PHE A 14 24.50 -0.62 -4.88
C PHE A 14 24.61 0.38 -6.03
N GLY A 15 23.86 1.48 -5.99
CA GLY A 15 23.98 2.56 -6.98
C GLY A 15 25.40 3.12 -7.05
N GLY A 16 26.02 3.37 -5.89
CA GLY A 16 27.41 3.83 -5.79
C GLY A 16 28.41 2.80 -6.35
N ILE A 17 28.26 1.53 -6.01
CA ILE A 17 29.11 0.45 -6.53
C ILE A 17 29.00 0.37 -8.06
N ILE A 18 27.79 0.47 -8.61
CA ILE A 18 27.56 0.45 -10.06
C ILE A 18 28.29 1.62 -10.72
N LEU A 19 28.10 2.85 -10.23
CA LEU A 19 28.77 4.04 -10.78
C LEU A 19 30.30 3.91 -10.77
N LEU A 20 30.87 3.37 -9.68
CA LEU A 20 32.31 3.14 -9.58
C LEU A 20 32.80 2.06 -10.55
N ALA A 21 32.06 0.96 -10.69
CA ALA A 21 32.43 -0.16 -11.56
C ALA A 21 32.30 0.19 -13.07
N THR A 22 31.25 0.92 -13.44
CA THR A 22 30.98 1.29 -14.85
C THR A 22 31.63 2.61 -15.27
N LYS A 23 32.14 3.40 -14.31
CA LYS A 23 32.72 4.73 -14.53
C LYS A 23 31.74 5.70 -15.23
N THR A 24 30.45 5.52 -15.00
CA THR A 24 29.40 6.37 -15.56
C THR A 24 29.48 7.77 -14.95
N ASP A 25 29.37 8.81 -15.78
CA ASP A 25 29.26 10.18 -15.28
C ASP A 25 27.94 10.35 -14.50
N PRO A 26 27.98 10.70 -13.20
CA PRO A 26 26.76 10.89 -12.41
C PRO A 26 25.79 11.93 -13.01
N ARG A 27 26.28 12.86 -13.83
CA ARG A 27 25.47 13.87 -14.53
C ARG A 27 24.58 13.28 -15.62
N ASP A 28 24.89 12.09 -16.11
CA ASP A 28 24.11 11.42 -17.15
C ASP A 28 22.92 10.65 -16.57
N VAL A 29 22.97 10.25 -15.29
CA VAL A 29 21.93 9.46 -14.64
C VAL A 29 20.56 10.13 -14.70
N PRO A 30 20.40 11.43 -14.34
CA PRO A 30 19.10 12.10 -14.42
C PRO A 30 18.60 12.29 -15.85
N ASN A 31 19.50 12.24 -16.83
CA ASN A 31 19.19 12.44 -18.23
C ASN A 31 18.68 11.17 -18.93
N GLY A 32 18.96 10.00 -18.35
CA GLY A 32 18.52 8.70 -18.84
C GLY A 32 17.01 8.52 -18.85
N VAL A 33 16.50 7.81 -19.87
CA VAL A 33 15.07 7.52 -20.03
C VAL A 33 14.47 6.80 -18.83
N VAL A 34 15.21 5.88 -18.22
CA VAL A 34 14.76 5.13 -17.04
C VAL A 34 14.56 6.03 -15.83
N PHE A 35 15.49 6.96 -15.57
CA PHE A 35 15.36 7.89 -14.44
C PHE A 35 14.19 8.85 -14.65
N LYS A 36 14.05 9.42 -15.85
CA LYS A 36 12.93 10.32 -16.18
C LYS A 36 11.58 9.63 -16.03
N SER A 37 11.41 8.44 -16.61
CA SER A 37 10.18 7.64 -16.45
C SER A 37 9.95 7.26 -15.00
N GLY A 38 10.99 6.87 -14.26
CA GLY A 38 10.91 6.55 -12.85
C GLY A 38 10.47 7.73 -11.98
N MET A 39 10.97 8.94 -12.26
CA MET A 39 10.58 10.15 -11.55
C MET A 39 9.11 10.54 -11.81
N VAL A 40 8.65 10.44 -13.05
CA VAL A 40 7.23 10.68 -13.40
C VAL A 40 6.34 9.67 -12.66
N ALA A 41 6.69 8.39 -12.70
CA ALA A 41 5.95 7.36 -11.97
C ALA A 41 5.95 7.62 -10.46
N ALA A 42 7.09 7.96 -9.86
CA ALA A 42 7.19 8.24 -8.43
C ALA A 42 6.27 9.39 -7.99
N ILE A 43 6.21 10.48 -8.76
CA ILE A 43 5.33 11.62 -8.49
C ILE A 43 3.86 11.22 -8.62
N ALA A 44 3.50 10.47 -9.66
CA ALA A 44 2.13 10.00 -9.87
C ALA A 44 1.64 9.10 -8.72
N ILE A 45 2.46 8.12 -8.33
CA ILE A 45 2.16 7.21 -7.22
C ILE A 45 2.03 7.97 -5.90
N PHE A 46 2.92 8.92 -5.64
CA PHE A 46 2.88 9.74 -4.44
C PHE A 46 1.59 10.56 -4.36
N GLY A 47 1.17 11.17 -5.47
CA GLY A 47 -0.08 11.93 -5.54
C GLY A 47 -1.31 11.07 -5.25
N ILE A 48 -1.39 9.88 -5.84
CA ILE A 48 -2.50 8.92 -5.61
C ILE A 48 -2.49 8.47 -4.14
N ALA A 49 -1.33 8.09 -3.60
CA ALA A 49 -1.21 7.63 -2.23
C ALA A 49 -1.62 8.73 -1.22
N TRP A 50 -1.22 9.97 -1.45
CA TRP A 50 -1.56 11.08 -0.57
C TRP A 50 -3.06 11.43 -0.60
N MET A 51 -3.67 11.43 -1.77
CA MET A 51 -5.11 11.61 -1.90
C MET A 51 -5.89 10.50 -1.17
N SER A 52 -5.50 9.23 -1.38
CA SER A 52 -6.12 8.09 -0.69
C SER A 52 -5.98 8.19 0.83
N ASP A 53 -4.79 8.54 1.34
CA ASP A 53 -4.56 8.71 2.79
C ASP A 53 -5.42 9.84 3.37
N THR A 54 -5.49 10.99 2.68
CA THR A 54 -6.33 12.12 3.09
C THR A 54 -7.80 11.75 3.15
N TYR A 55 -8.32 11.07 2.11
CA TYR A 55 -9.70 10.59 2.08
C TYR A 55 -9.99 9.64 3.25
N PHE A 56 -9.09 8.69 3.51
CA PHE A 56 -9.27 7.73 4.59
C PHE A 56 -9.21 8.36 5.97
N GLN A 57 -8.29 9.29 6.22
CA GLN A 57 -8.23 10.00 7.50
C GLN A 57 -9.54 10.72 7.81
N TYR A 58 -10.20 11.28 6.78
CA TYR A 58 -11.51 11.91 6.92
C TYR A 58 -12.67 10.89 7.06
N ALA A 59 -12.69 9.83 6.24
CA ALA A 59 -13.80 8.88 6.16
C ALA A 59 -13.76 7.77 7.22
N MET A 60 -12.62 7.55 7.90
CA MET A 60 -12.42 6.47 8.87
C MET A 60 -13.49 6.39 9.97
N PRO A 61 -13.96 7.50 10.58
CA PRO A 61 -15.00 7.43 11.62
C PRO A 61 -16.32 6.84 11.11
N GLN A 62 -16.77 7.26 9.93
CA GLN A 62 -17.98 6.77 9.26
C GLN A 62 -17.80 5.32 8.79
N PHE A 63 -16.59 4.99 8.32
CA PHE A 63 -16.22 3.61 7.96
C PHE A 63 -16.36 2.68 9.18
N LYS A 64 -15.83 3.10 10.33
CA LYS A 64 -15.92 2.33 11.57
C LYS A 64 -17.37 2.15 12.02
N SER A 65 -18.20 3.20 12.01
CA SER A 65 -19.59 3.07 12.48
C SER A 65 -20.42 2.11 11.62
N GLY A 66 -20.26 2.14 10.30
CA GLY A 66 -21.00 1.23 9.40
C GLY A 66 -20.52 -0.23 9.47
N ILE A 67 -19.21 -0.45 9.64
CA ILE A 67 -18.64 -1.80 9.74
C ILE A 67 -19.00 -2.46 11.07
N VAL A 68 -19.04 -1.72 12.17
CA VAL A 68 -19.29 -2.27 13.51
C VAL A 68 -20.61 -3.02 13.58
N GLU A 69 -21.70 -2.43 13.11
CA GLU A 69 -23.03 -3.06 13.17
C GLU A 69 -23.10 -4.33 12.30
N MET A 70 -22.53 -4.26 11.10
CA MET A 70 -22.49 -5.39 10.16
C MET A 70 -21.70 -6.58 10.74
N VAL A 71 -20.54 -6.30 11.32
CA VAL A 71 -19.61 -7.31 11.85
C VAL A 71 -20.10 -7.90 13.17
N THR A 72 -20.76 -7.10 14.01
CA THR A 72 -21.37 -7.58 15.27
C THR A 72 -22.46 -8.61 14.99
N ASN A 73 -23.28 -8.39 13.97
CA ASN A 73 -24.35 -9.32 13.59
C ASN A 73 -23.82 -10.53 12.79
N TYR A 74 -22.82 -10.31 11.92
CA TYR A 74 -22.27 -11.33 11.03
C TYR A 74 -20.75 -11.23 10.93
N PRO A 75 -19.98 -11.90 11.80
CA PRO A 75 -18.52 -11.77 11.87
C PRO A 75 -17.75 -11.96 10.55
N TRP A 76 -18.22 -12.86 9.68
CA TRP A 76 -17.61 -13.13 8.37
C TRP A 76 -17.64 -11.92 7.42
N THR A 77 -18.58 -11.00 7.60
CA THR A 77 -18.73 -9.79 6.76
C THR A 77 -17.56 -8.82 6.93
N PHE A 78 -16.71 -9.01 7.94
CA PHE A 78 -15.44 -8.29 8.07
C PHE A 78 -14.54 -8.48 6.83
N ALA A 79 -14.71 -9.57 6.07
CA ALA A 79 -14.07 -9.78 4.78
C ALA A 79 -14.39 -8.65 3.78
N LEU A 80 -15.65 -8.20 3.74
CA LEU A 80 -16.08 -7.13 2.84
C LEU A 80 -15.42 -5.80 3.22
N ALA A 81 -15.31 -5.54 4.52
CA ALA A 81 -14.59 -4.38 5.04
C ALA A 81 -13.10 -4.42 4.65
N LEU A 82 -12.43 -5.56 4.84
CA LEU A 82 -11.03 -5.76 4.42
C LEU A 82 -10.86 -5.56 2.92
N PHE A 83 -11.79 -6.09 2.12
CA PHE A 83 -11.77 -5.96 0.66
C PHE A 83 -11.90 -4.51 0.22
N ILE A 84 -12.94 -3.80 0.66
CA ILE A 84 -13.17 -2.40 0.27
C ILE A 84 -11.99 -1.51 0.70
N VAL A 85 -11.47 -1.70 1.92
CA VAL A 85 -10.31 -0.95 2.37
C VAL A 85 -9.08 -1.28 1.53
N SER A 86 -8.89 -2.53 1.13
CA SER A 86 -7.80 -2.93 0.23
C SER A 86 -7.87 -2.24 -1.14
N VAL A 87 -9.06 -2.16 -1.74
CA VAL A 87 -9.30 -1.48 -3.03
C VAL A 87 -8.84 -0.02 -3.01
N VAL A 88 -9.06 0.69 -1.90
CA VAL A 88 -8.78 2.13 -1.83
C VAL A 88 -7.37 2.42 -1.30
N VAL A 89 -6.86 1.59 -0.38
CA VAL A 89 -5.51 1.76 0.21
C VAL A 89 -4.41 1.26 -0.74
N ASN A 90 -4.72 0.35 -1.67
CA ASN A 90 -3.76 -0.20 -2.63
C ASN A 90 -2.55 -0.90 -1.99
N SER A 91 -2.72 -1.47 -0.80
CA SER A 91 -1.62 -2.17 -0.11
C SER A 91 -2.14 -3.19 0.88
N GLN A 92 -1.86 -4.47 0.61
CA GLN A 92 -2.20 -5.59 1.49
C GLN A 92 -1.71 -5.37 2.92
N ALA A 93 -0.44 -4.98 3.05
CA ALA A 93 0.20 -4.79 4.35
C ALA A 93 -0.35 -3.57 5.10
N ALA A 94 -0.66 -2.49 4.38
CA ALA A 94 -1.25 -1.31 5.00
C ALA A 94 -2.69 -1.60 5.44
N THR A 95 -3.51 -2.23 4.60
CA THR A 95 -4.86 -2.68 4.94
C THR A 95 -4.86 -3.60 6.15
N ALA A 96 -4.00 -4.61 6.19
CA ALA A 96 -3.87 -5.51 7.33
C ALA A 96 -3.47 -4.76 8.61
N ARG A 97 -2.48 -3.87 8.53
CA ARG A 97 -2.05 -3.06 9.69
C ARG A 97 -3.14 -2.11 10.19
N MET A 98 -4.01 -1.61 9.32
CA MET A 98 -5.10 -0.72 9.70
C MET A 98 -6.30 -1.50 10.27
N MET A 99 -6.68 -2.60 9.64
CA MET A 99 -7.96 -3.27 9.89
C MET A 99 -7.87 -4.42 10.88
N LEU A 100 -6.80 -5.21 10.91
CA LEU A 100 -6.71 -6.33 11.87
C LEU A 100 -6.80 -5.88 13.33
N PRO A 101 -6.20 -4.75 13.76
CA PRO A 101 -6.41 -4.22 15.11
C PRO A 101 -7.85 -3.80 15.37
N VAL A 102 -8.57 -3.31 14.35
CA VAL A 102 -10.00 -2.98 14.46
C VAL A 102 -10.81 -4.25 14.67
N GLY A 103 -10.57 -5.30 13.89
CA GLY A 103 -11.26 -6.59 14.04
C GLY A 103 -11.05 -7.21 15.43
N LEU A 104 -9.80 -7.20 15.93
CA LEU A 104 -9.49 -7.65 17.30
C LEU A 104 -10.18 -6.78 18.36
N GLY A 105 -10.21 -5.47 18.18
CA GLY A 105 -10.89 -4.53 19.07
C GLY A 105 -12.41 -4.73 19.13
N LEU A 106 -13.00 -5.33 18.09
CA LEU A 106 -14.42 -5.71 18.04
C LEU A 106 -14.70 -7.10 18.62
N GLY A 107 -13.68 -7.80 19.13
CA GLY A 107 -13.83 -9.13 19.73
C GLY A 107 -13.89 -10.28 18.73
N LEU A 108 -13.46 -10.07 17.48
CA LEU A 108 -13.41 -11.15 16.50
C LEU A 108 -12.34 -12.18 16.85
N ASP A 109 -12.67 -13.46 16.62
CA ASP A 109 -11.75 -14.57 16.83
C ASP A 109 -10.50 -14.44 15.94
N PRO A 110 -9.27 -14.59 16.48
CA PRO A 110 -8.05 -14.50 15.68
C PRO A 110 -7.98 -15.49 14.52
N ALA A 111 -8.52 -16.72 14.66
CA ALA A 111 -8.57 -17.70 13.59
C ALA A 111 -9.51 -17.25 12.46
N LEU A 112 -10.63 -16.60 12.79
CA LEU A 112 -11.48 -15.96 11.79
C LEU A 112 -10.70 -14.87 11.04
N LEU A 113 -10.03 -13.96 11.76
CA LEU A 113 -9.25 -12.89 11.13
C LEU A 113 -8.15 -13.42 10.19
N ILE A 114 -7.45 -14.49 10.59
CA ILE A 114 -6.48 -15.17 9.75
C ILE A 114 -7.16 -15.78 8.51
N GLY A 115 -8.32 -16.43 8.69
CA GLY A 115 -9.10 -16.99 7.58
C GLY A 115 -9.60 -15.93 6.59
N LEU A 116 -9.80 -14.70 7.05
CA LEU A 116 -10.23 -13.56 6.22
C LEU A 116 -9.08 -12.80 5.55
N MET A 117 -7.81 -13.16 5.82
CA MET A 117 -6.64 -12.52 5.22
C MET A 117 -6.67 -12.42 3.69
N PRO A 118 -7.20 -13.39 2.91
CA PRO A 118 -7.30 -13.23 1.45
C PRO A 118 -8.07 -11.98 1.02
N ALA A 119 -8.99 -11.46 1.84
CA ALA A 119 -9.74 -10.26 1.54
C ALA A 119 -8.88 -8.98 1.51
N VAL A 120 -7.66 -8.99 2.07
CA VAL A 120 -6.72 -7.86 1.96
C VAL A 120 -6.11 -7.72 0.56
N TYR A 121 -6.39 -8.66 -0.35
CA TYR A 121 -5.96 -8.65 -1.74
C TYR A 121 -7.02 -8.03 -2.66
N GLY A 122 -7.72 -6.96 -2.26
CA GLY A 122 -8.73 -6.28 -3.08
C GLY A 122 -8.19 -5.20 -4.03
N TYR A 123 -6.95 -4.78 -3.86
CA TYR A 123 -6.34 -3.65 -4.60
C TYR A 123 -6.25 -3.80 -6.13
N PHE A 124 -6.49 -5.00 -6.68
CA PHE A 124 -6.57 -5.21 -8.14
C PHE A 124 -7.91 -4.76 -8.75
N PHE A 125 -8.92 -4.48 -7.92
CA PHE A 125 -10.31 -4.31 -8.38
C PHE A 125 -10.53 -3.00 -9.15
N ILE A 126 -9.79 -1.95 -8.82
CA ILE A 126 -9.81 -0.67 -9.53
C ILE A 126 -8.42 -0.49 -10.18
N PRO A 127 -8.32 0.03 -11.42
CA PRO A 127 -7.03 0.22 -12.10
C PRO A 127 -6.32 1.48 -11.56
N ASN A 128 -6.06 1.52 -10.26
CA ASN A 128 -5.29 2.55 -9.58
C ASN A 128 -3.95 2.01 -9.05
N TYR A 129 -3.70 0.70 -9.14
CA TYR A 129 -2.43 0.09 -8.77
C TYR A 129 -1.38 0.28 -9.89
N PRO A 130 -0.22 0.89 -9.62
CA PRO A 130 0.69 1.37 -10.68
C PRO A 130 1.26 0.27 -11.58
N SER A 131 1.53 -0.92 -11.03
CA SER A 131 1.97 -2.06 -11.83
C SER A 131 0.86 -2.57 -12.75
N ASP A 132 -0.39 -2.53 -12.29
CA ASP A 132 -1.54 -3.00 -13.06
C ASP A 132 -1.84 -2.01 -14.20
N ILE A 133 -1.70 -0.71 -13.94
CA ILE A 133 -1.76 0.33 -14.98
C ILE A 133 -0.61 0.17 -15.99
N ALA A 134 0.60 -0.14 -15.52
CA ALA A 134 1.77 -0.30 -16.39
C ALA A 134 1.72 -1.56 -17.28
N THR A 135 0.87 -2.54 -16.95
CA THR A 135 0.67 -3.75 -17.77
C THR A 135 -0.33 -3.59 -18.92
N VAL A 136 -1.05 -2.47 -19.02
CA VAL A 136 -2.05 -2.21 -20.07
C VAL A 136 -1.57 -1.20 -21.11
#